data_AF-A0A7K2YNT8-F1
#
_entry.id   AF-A0A7K2YNT8-F1
#
_cell.length_a   1.000
_cell.length_b   1.000
_cell.length_c   1.000
_cell.angle_alpha   90.00
_cell.angle_beta   90.00
_cell.angle_gamma   90.00
#
_symmetry.space_group_name_H-M   'P 1'
#
loop_
_entity.id
_entity.type
_entity.pdbx_description
1 polymer ?
#
loop_
_entity_poly.entity_id
_entity_poly.type
_entity_poly.pdbx_seq_one_letter_code
_entity_poly.pdbx_strand_id
1 'polypeptide(L)'
;MSESSNPTKPAEDTGGEDGEPPAAATWGALFRAPYLATAVVLAGGVALHAVNVYLATSLLPSVVADIGGLRFYAWNTTLFVFASVVASVFVPRLLERAGPRPAYAWSLGVFTLGTVACMLAPTVGLLLAGRTLQGVGGGFLVGLSYAMIRVSLPPELWTRAAALVSGMWGVGTLVGPAAGGAFAQIGQWRLAFAFLLPCAAGLALLLRGALPGAGPRS
;
A
#
# COMPACT_ATOMS: atom_id res chain seq x y z
N MET A 1 53.90 55.78 -34.81
CA MET A 1 52.64 55.58 -34.06
C MET A 1 52.20 54.16 -34.39
N SER A 2 52.40 53.26 -33.44
CA SER A 2 52.37 51.79 -33.63
C SER A 2 50.96 51.26 -33.87
N GLU A 3 50.90 50.23 -34.71
CA GLU A 3 49.76 49.40 -35.09
C GLU A 3 49.01 48.69 -33.96
N SER A 4 47.83 48.20 -34.36
CA SER A 4 47.17 46.94 -33.97
C SER A 4 45.92 47.14 -33.12
N SER A 5 44.76 47.26 -33.77
CA SER A 5 43.90 46.12 -34.14
C SER A 5 43.42 45.36 -32.90
N ASN A 6 42.27 45.79 -32.39
CA ASN A 6 41.49 45.03 -31.41
C ASN A 6 40.40 44.29 -32.19
N PRO A 7 40.49 42.97 -32.38
CA PRO A 7 39.45 42.23 -33.06
C PRO A 7 38.26 42.05 -32.13
N THR A 8 37.10 42.42 -32.65
CA THR A 8 35.75 42.14 -32.15
C THR A 8 35.66 40.70 -31.63
N LYS A 9 35.37 40.58 -30.33
CA LYS A 9 35.07 39.33 -29.64
C LYS A 9 34.00 38.54 -30.43
N PRO A 10 34.18 37.23 -30.66
CA PRO A 10 33.23 36.42 -31.40
C PRO A 10 31.87 36.36 -30.70
N ALA A 11 30.82 36.19 -31.50
CA ALA A 11 29.45 35.93 -31.06
C ALA A 11 29.42 34.87 -29.95
N GLU A 12 28.66 35.15 -28.88
CA GLU A 12 28.17 34.11 -27.98
C GLU A 12 27.42 33.09 -28.83
N ASP A 13 28.09 31.97 -29.07
CA ASP A 13 27.45 30.70 -29.38
C ASP A 13 26.52 30.38 -28.21
N THR A 14 25.25 30.78 -28.33
CA THR A 14 24.13 30.15 -27.61
C THR A 14 24.02 28.72 -28.14
N GLY A 15 25.02 27.92 -27.79
CA GLY A 15 24.98 26.49 -27.95
C GLY A 15 23.78 26.01 -27.16
N GLY A 16 22.73 25.67 -27.90
CA GLY A 16 21.63 24.89 -27.39
C GLY A 16 22.21 23.59 -26.84
N GLU A 17 22.48 23.58 -25.54
CA GLU A 17 22.13 22.41 -24.77
C GLU A 17 20.60 22.41 -24.74
N ASP A 18 20.02 21.93 -25.84
CA ASP A 18 18.78 21.19 -25.83
C ASP A 18 19.04 19.98 -24.93
N GLY A 19 19.13 20.24 -23.62
CA GLY A 19 18.95 19.26 -22.59
C GLY A 19 17.51 18.84 -22.74
N GLU A 20 17.27 17.86 -23.61
CA GLU A 20 16.01 17.17 -23.77
C GLU A 20 15.41 17.02 -22.36
N PRO A 21 14.29 17.68 -22.03
CA PRO A 21 13.73 17.59 -20.69
C PRO A 21 13.58 16.10 -20.39
N PRO A 22 14.09 15.61 -19.24
CA PRO A 22 14.23 14.19 -18.96
C PRO A 22 12.91 13.52 -19.31
N ALA A 23 12.95 12.64 -20.34
CA ALA A 23 11.79 12.12 -21.05
C ALA A 23 10.61 11.97 -20.09
N ALA A 24 9.64 12.89 -20.18
CA ALA A 24 8.64 13.09 -19.14
C ALA A 24 7.96 11.75 -18.85
N ALA A 25 8.29 11.15 -17.71
CA ALA A 25 7.80 9.83 -17.35
C ALA A 25 6.29 9.78 -17.57
N THR A 26 5.81 8.90 -18.44
CA THR A 26 4.39 8.88 -18.78
C THR A 26 3.67 7.89 -17.87
N TRP A 27 2.42 8.14 -17.50
CA TRP A 27 1.60 7.18 -16.74
C TRP A 27 1.60 5.77 -17.38
N GLY A 28 1.64 5.72 -18.71
CA GLY A 28 1.77 4.48 -19.47
C GLY A 28 3.03 3.67 -19.18
N ALA A 29 4.14 4.30 -18.75
CA ALA A 29 5.35 3.56 -18.37
C ALA A 29 5.15 2.78 -17.06
N LEU A 30 4.39 3.32 -16.11
CA LEU A 30 4.07 2.64 -14.85
C LEU A 30 3.20 1.39 -15.06
N PHE A 31 2.29 1.44 -16.06
CA PHE A 31 1.37 0.35 -16.38
C PHE A 31 1.87 -0.61 -17.47
N ARG A 32 3.16 -0.52 -17.85
CA ARG A 32 3.79 -1.45 -18.79
C ARG A 32 4.80 -2.34 -18.07
N ALA A 33 5.12 -3.48 -18.67
CA ALA A 33 6.24 -4.30 -18.20
C ALA A 33 7.55 -3.47 -18.28
N PRO A 34 8.46 -3.57 -17.30
CA PRO A 34 8.41 -4.47 -16.13
C PRO A 34 7.71 -3.91 -14.89
N TYR A 35 7.29 -2.64 -14.87
CA TYR A 35 6.83 -1.94 -13.66
C TYR A 35 5.39 -2.22 -13.25
N LEU A 36 4.55 -2.72 -14.17
CA LEU A 36 3.14 -2.99 -13.93
C LEU A 36 2.90 -3.87 -12.69
N ALA A 37 3.62 -4.98 -12.56
CA ALA A 37 3.42 -5.91 -11.46
C ALA A 37 3.75 -5.27 -10.11
N THR A 38 4.85 -4.53 -10.03
CA THR A 38 5.22 -3.75 -8.84
C THR A 38 4.17 -2.69 -8.53
N ALA A 39 3.76 -1.89 -9.51
CA ALA A 39 2.76 -0.85 -9.32
C ALA A 39 1.43 -1.41 -8.78
N VAL A 40 0.95 -2.53 -9.33
CA VAL A 40 -0.28 -3.20 -8.88
C VAL A 40 -0.12 -3.76 -7.48
N VAL A 41 1.03 -4.35 -7.13
CA VAL A 41 1.27 -4.87 -5.78
C VAL A 41 1.25 -3.74 -4.76
N LEU A 42 2.02 -2.66 -4.98
CA LEU A 42 2.10 -1.54 -4.02
C LEU A 42 0.76 -0.82 -3.88
N ALA A 43 0.09 -0.52 -5.00
CA ALA A 43 -1.23 0.10 -4.97
C ALA A 43 -2.26 -0.83 -4.31
N GLY A 44 -2.28 -2.10 -4.68
CA GLY A 44 -3.22 -3.07 -4.17
C GLY A 44 -3.08 -3.34 -2.67
N GLY A 45 -1.86 -3.35 -2.11
CA GLY A 45 -1.68 -3.47 -0.66
C GLY A 45 -2.25 -2.29 0.13
N VAL A 46 -2.10 -1.07 -0.38
CA VAL A 46 -2.72 0.11 0.22
C VAL A 46 -4.23 0.10 0.03
N ALA A 47 -4.72 -0.29 -1.14
CA ALA A 47 -6.15 -0.48 -1.38
C ALA A 47 -6.75 -1.50 -0.42
N LEU A 48 -6.11 -2.65 -0.24
CA LEU A 48 -6.56 -3.70 0.68
C LEU A 48 -6.65 -3.19 2.12
N HIS A 49 -5.63 -2.44 2.57
CA HIS A 49 -5.65 -1.81 3.90
C HIS A 49 -6.75 -0.76 4.04
N ALA A 50 -6.84 0.17 3.08
CA ALA A 50 -7.81 1.27 3.10
C ALA A 50 -9.25 0.73 3.06
N VAL A 51 -9.55 -0.19 2.15
CA VAL A 51 -10.86 -0.85 2.07
C VAL A 51 -11.21 -1.48 3.41
N ASN A 52 -10.29 -2.20 4.06
CA ASN A 52 -10.54 -2.83 5.35
C ASN A 52 -10.83 -1.83 6.49
N VAL A 53 -10.18 -0.66 6.51
CA VAL A 53 -10.47 0.40 7.49
C VAL A 53 -11.92 0.85 7.39
N TYR A 54 -12.35 1.21 6.19
CA TYR A 54 -13.69 1.75 5.97
C TYR A 54 -14.77 0.67 6.02
N LEU A 55 -14.48 -0.53 5.50
CA LEU A 55 -15.34 -1.72 5.61
C LEU A 55 -15.65 -2.05 7.07
N ALA A 56 -14.61 -2.10 7.92
CA ALA A 56 -14.78 -2.39 9.34
C ALA A 56 -15.67 -1.34 10.04
N THR A 57 -15.59 -0.08 9.62
CA THR A 57 -16.39 1.00 10.20
C THR A 57 -17.88 0.83 9.87
N SER A 58 -18.21 0.45 8.63
CA SER A 58 -19.59 0.27 8.21
C SER A 58 -20.26 -1.01 8.73
N LEU A 59 -19.49 -2.06 9.00
CA LEU A 59 -20.03 -3.33 9.52
C LEU A 59 -20.09 -3.41 11.05
N LEU A 60 -19.42 -2.49 11.77
CA LEU A 60 -19.27 -2.56 13.22
C LEU A 60 -20.61 -2.59 13.98
N PRO A 61 -21.65 -1.84 13.57
CA PRO A 61 -22.97 -1.94 14.20
C PRO A 61 -23.57 -3.36 14.09
N SER A 62 -23.45 -4.01 12.93
CA SER A 62 -23.94 -5.39 12.71
C SER A 62 -23.14 -6.42 13.51
N VAL A 63 -21.83 -6.22 13.65
CA VAL A 63 -21.00 -7.04 14.55
C VAL A 63 -21.49 -6.96 15.98
N VAL A 64 -21.76 -5.75 16.49
CA VAL A 64 -22.24 -5.59 17.86
C VAL A 64 -23.65 -6.18 18.04
N ALA A 65 -24.50 -6.11 17.02
CA ALA A 65 -25.80 -6.75 17.05
C ALA A 65 -25.72 -8.29 17.11
N ASP A 66 -24.75 -8.91 16.43
CA ASP A 66 -24.60 -10.36 16.34
C ASP A 66 -23.82 -10.97 17.52
N ILE A 67 -22.63 -10.43 17.83
CA ILE A 67 -21.73 -10.99 18.87
C ILE A 67 -21.58 -10.10 20.11
N GLY A 68 -22.36 -9.02 20.21
CA GLY A 68 -22.42 -8.15 21.38
C GLY A 68 -21.22 -7.19 21.52
N GLY A 69 -20.90 -6.81 22.76
CA GLY A 69 -19.66 -6.09 23.07
C GLY A 69 -19.63 -4.61 22.72
N LEU A 70 -20.76 -3.89 22.82
CA LEU A 70 -20.85 -2.44 22.59
C LEU A 70 -19.78 -1.61 23.35
N ARG A 71 -19.40 -2.02 24.57
CA ARG A 71 -18.30 -1.40 25.34
C ARG A 71 -16.96 -1.35 24.58
N PHE A 72 -16.76 -2.32 23.69
CA PHE A 72 -15.54 -2.48 22.90
C PHE A 72 -15.63 -1.85 21.50
N TYR A 73 -16.72 -1.14 21.20
CA TYR A 73 -16.96 -0.51 19.90
C TYR A 73 -15.79 0.41 19.50
N ALA A 74 -15.40 1.35 20.38
CA ALA A 74 -14.29 2.25 20.11
C ALA A 74 -12.93 1.51 19.99
N TRP A 75 -12.76 0.42 20.75
CA TRP A 75 -11.51 -0.35 20.76
C TRP A 75 -11.21 -1.03 19.42
N ASN A 76 -12.23 -1.36 18.63
CA ASN A 76 -12.06 -1.96 17.30
C ASN A 76 -11.19 -1.11 16.37
N THR A 77 -11.50 0.19 16.27
CA THR A 77 -10.75 1.10 15.40
C THR A 77 -9.46 1.55 16.08
N THR A 78 -9.50 1.82 17.38
CA THR A 78 -8.32 2.25 18.15
C THR A 78 -7.18 1.24 18.09
N LEU A 79 -7.44 -0.05 18.37
CA LEU A 79 -6.41 -1.08 18.35
C LEU A 79 -5.83 -1.28 16.95
N PHE A 80 -6.69 -1.28 15.93
CA PHE A 80 -6.26 -1.40 14.55
C PHE A 80 -5.34 -0.25 14.14
N VAL A 81 -5.74 1.00 14.39
CA VAL A 81 -4.97 2.18 14.00
C VAL A 81 -3.68 2.26 14.80
N PHE A 82 -3.74 2.03 16.12
CA PHE A 82 -2.56 2.01 16.99
C PHE A 82 -1.54 0.98 16.51
N ALA A 83 -1.96 -0.27 16.29
CA ALA A 83 -1.09 -1.32 15.78
C ALA A 83 -0.51 -0.97 14.39
N SER A 84 -1.31 -0.33 13.52
CA SER A 84 -0.85 0.11 12.19
C SER A 84 0.23 1.18 12.28
N VAL A 85 0.05 2.18 13.15
CA VAL A 85 1.03 3.25 13.35
C VAL A 85 2.33 2.67 13.91
N VAL A 86 2.24 1.86 14.96
CA VAL A 86 3.41 1.21 15.58
C VAL A 86 4.16 0.37 14.54
N ALA A 87 3.46 -0.49 13.79
CA ALA A 87 4.06 -1.32 12.75
C ALA A 87 4.77 -0.49 11.66
N SER A 88 4.15 0.60 11.21
CA SER A 88 4.72 1.47 10.17
C SER A 88 6.09 2.05 10.56
N VAL A 89 6.30 2.34 11.83
CA VAL A 89 7.60 2.83 12.36
C VAL A 89 8.71 1.79 12.20
N PHE A 90 8.38 0.50 12.19
CA PHE A 90 9.35 -0.59 12.07
C PHE A 90 9.67 -1.01 10.63
N VAL A 91 9.06 -0.36 9.63
CA VAL A 91 9.28 -0.68 8.21
C VAL A 91 10.76 -0.66 7.80
N PRO A 92 11.58 0.35 8.16
CA PRO A 92 13.00 0.35 7.79
C PRO A 92 13.74 -0.87 8.34
N ARG A 93 13.50 -1.21 9.61
CA ARG A 93 14.12 -2.38 10.26
C ARG A 93 13.69 -3.70 9.63
N LEU A 94 12.42 -3.79 9.20
CA LEU A 94 11.94 -4.99 8.52
C LEU A 94 12.58 -5.14 7.13
N LEU A 95 12.71 -4.04 6.39
CA LEU A 95 13.39 -4.02 5.08
C LEU A 95 14.88 -4.38 5.20
N GLU A 96 15.59 -3.82 6.19
CA GLU A 96 17.00 -4.12 6.45
C GLU A 96 17.22 -5.61 6.74
N ARG A 97 16.35 -6.21 7.58
CA ARG A 97 16.49 -7.59 8.03
C ARG A 97 16.02 -8.62 7.00
N ALA A 98 14.85 -8.42 6.42
CA ALA A 98 14.19 -9.42 5.58
C ALA A 98 14.30 -9.13 4.07
N GLY A 99 14.67 -7.91 3.68
CA GLY A 99 14.59 -7.46 2.29
C GLY A 99 13.16 -7.15 1.82
N PRO A 100 12.99 -6.55 0.63
CA PRO A 100 11.72 -6.00 0.18
C PRO A 100 10.63 -7.04 -0.03
N ARG A 101 10.94 -8.12 -0.76
CA ARG A 101 9.94 -9.15 -1.10
C ARG A 101 9.48 -9.97 0.12
N PRO A 102 10.38 -10.52 0.97
CA PRO A 102 9.95 -11.27 2.15
C PRO A 102 9.23 -10.40 3.18
N ALA A 103 9.65 -9.14 3.35
CA ALA A 103 8.95 -8.18 4.22
C ALA A 103 7.50 -7.96 3.78
N TYR A 104 7.28 -7.74 2.47
CA TYR A 104 5.95 -7.54 1.92
C TYR A 104 5.09 -8.80 2.02
N ALA A 105 5.66 -9.97 1.71
CA ALA A 105 4.95 -11.25 1.82
C ALA A 105 4.53 -11.53 3.27
N TRP A 106 5.42 -11.28 4.23
CA TRP A 106 5.13 -11.46 5.65
C TRP A 106 4.02 -10.52 6.11
N SER A 107 4.10 -9.24 5.73
CA SER A 107 3.11 -8.21 6.04
C SER A 107 1.72 -8.57 5.50
N LEU A 108 1.65 -9.03 4.25
CA LEU A 108 0.42 -9.52 3.63
C LEU A 108 -0.12 -10.78 4.34
N GLY A 109 0.76 -11.69 4.73
CA GLY A 109 0.40 -12.89 5.50
C GLY A 109 -0.21 -12.53 6.86
N VAL A 110 0.42 -11.65 7.61
CA VAL A 110 -0.08 -11.16 8.91
C VAL A 110 -1.44 -10.49 8.76
N PHE A 111 -1.61 -9.64 7.75
CA PHE A 111 -2.89 -9.01 7.45
C PHE A 111 -3.96 -10.08 7.18
N THR A 112 -3.67 -11.02 6.30
CA THR A 112 -4.59 -12.11 5.91
C THR A 112 -4.99 -12.97 7.10
N LEU A 113 -4.04 -13.34 7.97
CA LEU A 113 -4.32 -14.09 9.20
C LEU A 113 -5.25 -13.32 10.13
N GLY A 114 -5.03 -12.01 10.28
CA GLY A 114 -5.93 -11.16 11.05
C GLY A 114 -7.33 -11.07 10.42
N THR A 115 -7.43 -11.03 9.09
CA THR A 115 -8.70 -11.04 8.36
C THR A 115 -9.46 -12.35 8.61
N VAL A 116 -8.78 -13.50 8.54
CA VAL A 116 -9.37 -14.80 8.87
C VAL A 116 -9.83 -14.87 10.32
N ALA A 117 -9.03 -14.35 11.26
CA ALA A 117 -9.40 -14.30 12.67
C ALA A 117 -10.67 -13.45 12.91
N CYS A 118 -10.82 -12.32 12.22
CA CYS A 118 -12.04 -11.50 12.29
C CYS A 118 -13.24 -12.18 11.63
N MET A 119 -13.04 -12.85 10.49
CA MET A 119 -14.09 -13.60 9.80
C MET A 119 -14.67 -14.72 10.67
N LEU A 120 -13.82 -15.43 11.41
CA LEU A 120 -14.20 -16.57 12.25
C LEU A 120 -14.52 -16.18 13.70
N ALA A 121 -14.54 -14.88 14.02
CA ALA A 121 -14.69 -14.43 15.40
C ALA A 121 -16.07 -14.81 15.99
N PRO A 122 -16.10 -15.61 17.09
CA PRO A 122 -17.33 -15.90 17.82
C PRO A 122 -17.59 -14.85 18.91
N THR A 123 -16.56 -14.09 19.32
CA THR A 123 -16.64 -13.08 20.37
C THR A 123 -15.89 -11.82 19.96
N VAL A 124 -16.30 -10.68 20.54
CA VAL A 124 -15.63 -9.39 20.28
C VAL A 124 -14.17 -9.42 20.70
N GLY A 125 -13.79 -10.20 21.73
CA GLY A 125 -12.39 -10.36 22.12
C GLY A 125 -11.51 -10.92 20.99
N LEU A 126 -11.97 -11.98 20.32
CA LEU A 126 -11.24 -12.55 19.18
C LEU A 126 -11.24 -11.59 17.98
N LEU A 127 -12.35 -10.88 17.76
CA LEU A 127 -12.43 -9.85 16.74
C LEU A 127 -11.37 -8.77 16.98
N LEU A 128 -11.24 -8.24 18.20
CA LEU A 128 -10.25 -7.22 18.55
C LEU A 128 -8.82 -7.73 18.37
N ALA A 129 -8.54 -8.98 18.77
CA ALA A 129 -7.23 -9.59 18.54
C ALA A 129 -6.92 -9.67 17.03
N GLY A 130 -7.89 -10.11 16.22
CA GLY A 130 -7.80 -10.11 14.76
C GLY A 130 -7.60 -8.71 14.18
N ARG A 131 -8.27 -7.69 14.71
CA ARG A 131 -8.12 -6.29 14.30
C ARG A 131 -6.74 -5.73 14.62
N THR A 132 -6.20 -6.04 15.79
CA THR A 132 -4.81 -5.69 16.14
C THR A 132 -3.84 -6.34 15.15
N LEU A 133 -4.03 -7.63 14.85
CA LEU A 133 -3.18 -8.36 13.89
C LEU A 133 -3.28 -7.78 12.47
N GLN A 134 -4.50 -7.46 12.00
CA GLN A 134 -4.70 -6.75 10.74
C GLN A 134 -4.06 -5.37 10.74
N GLY A 135 -4.10 -4.66 11.87
CA GLY A 135 -3.44 -3.38 12.03
C GLY A 135 -1.93 -3.51 11.83
N VAL A 136 -1.29 -4.48 12.49
CA VAL A 136 0.14 -4.75 12.29
C VAL A 136 0.46 -5.03 10.83
N GLY A 137 -0.22 -6.01 10.22
CA GLY A 137 0.02 -6.38 8.82
C GLY A 137 -0.24 -5.22 7.86
N GLY A 138 -1.32 -4.47 8.11
CA GLY A 138 -1.76 -3.34 7.31
C GLY A 138 -0.83 -2.12 7.39
N GLY A 139 -0.33 -1.78 8.58
CA GLY A 139 0.65 -0.72 8.76
C GLY A 139 1.94 -1.01 8.00
N PHE A 140 2.44 -2.25 8.10
CA PHE A 140 3.56 -2.67 7.26
C PHE A 140 3.22 -2.62 5.77
N LEU A 141 2.02 -3.05 5.33
CA LEU A 141 1.64 -3.00 3.92
C LEU A 141 1.70 -1.57 3.39
N VAL A 142 1.15 -0.61 4.13
CA VAL A 142 1.16 0.80 3.73
C VAL A 142 2.57 1.36 3.72
N GLY A 143 3.32 1.20 4.81
CA GLY A 143 4.66 1.76 4.90
C GLY A 143 5.65 1.13 3.92
N LEU A 144 5.58 -0.19 3.71
CA LEU A 144 6.36 -0.89 2.69
C LEU A 144 5.96 -0.42 1.29
N SER A 145 4.67 -0.20 1.03
CA SER A 145 4.22 0.26 -0.29
C SER A 145 4.83 1.60 -0.66
N TYR A 146 4.92 2.55 0.28
CA TYR A 146 5.59 3.83 0.03
C TYR A 146 7.12 3.70 -0.03
N ALA A 147 7.73 2.92 0.86
CA ALA A 147 9.19 2.74 0.88
C ALA A 147 9.68 2.08 -0.42
N MET A 148 8.96 1.08 -0.91
CA MET A 148 9.35 0.27 -2.06
C MET A 148 9.23 1.01 -3.39
N ILE A 149 8.49 2.13 -3.46
CA ILE A 149 8.48 3.01 -4.65
C ILE A 149 9.91 3.40 -5.02
N ARG A 150 10.70 3.86 -4.05
CA ARG A 150 12.07 4.32 -4.28
C ARG A 150 13.07 3.18 -4.53
N VAL A 151 12.76 2.00 -4.01
CA VAL A 151 13.61 0.81 -4.14
C VAL A 151 13.39 0.09 -5.48
N SER A 152 12.17 0.11 -6.00
CA SER A 152 11.75 -0.79 -7.09
C SER A 152 11.43 -0.06 -8.40
N LEU A 153 11.31 1.26 -8.39
CA LEU A 153 10.98 2.07 -9.56
C LEU A 153 12.06 3.13 -9.80
N PRO A 154 12.28 3.50 -11.08
CA PRO A 154 13.20 4.57 -11.42
C PRO A 154 12.65 5.94 -10.95
N PRO A 155 13.52 6.93 -10.68
CA PRO A 155 13.16 8.20 -10.04
C PRO A 155 12.01 8.96 -10.71
N GLU A 156 11.91 8.87 -12.03
CA GLU A 156 10.93 9.59 -12.85
C GLU A 156 9.49 9.09 -12.59
N LEU A 157 9.35 7.87 -12.08
CA LEU A 157 8.05 7.25 -11.76
C LEU A 157 7.63 7.45 -10.30
N TRP A 158 8.50 7.93 -9.41
CA TRP A 158 8.22 7.99 -7.97
C TRP A 158 6.97 8.80 -7.64
N THR A 159 6.82 9.99 -8.23
CA THR A 159 5.67 10.87 -8.00
C THR A 159 4.37 10.21 -8.46
N ARG A 160 4.37 9.52 -9.60
CA ARG A 160 3.18 8.86 -10.17
C ARG A 160 2.81 7.61 -9.37
N ALA A 161 3.80 6.82 -8.97
CA ALA A 161 3.58 5.68 -8.11
C ALA A 161 3.05 6.10 -6.73
N ALA A 162 3.59 7.17 -6.14
CA ALA A 162 3.08 7.72 -4.89
C ALA A 162 1.65 8.25 -5.04
N ALA A 163 1.33 8.92 -6.15
CA ALA A 163 -0.02 9.38 -6.47
C ALA A 163 -0.98 8.20 -6.67
N LEU A 164 -0.57 7.14 -7.36
CA LEU A 164 -1.36 5.93 -7.54
C LEU A 164 -1.67 5.27 -6.19
N VAL A 165 -0.65 5.05 -5.37
CA VAL A 165 -0.77 4.45 -4.03
C VAL A 165 -1.65 5.31 -3.13
N SER A 166 -1.46 6.63 -3.14
CA SER A 166 -2.29 7.58 -2.38
C SER A 166 -3.75 7.56 -2.85
N GLY A 167 -3.98 7.51 -4.16
CA GLY A 167 -5.31 7.43 -4.75
C GLY A 167 -6.13 6.22 -4.30
N MET A 168 -5.48 5.14 -3.87
CA MET A 168 -6.16 3.96 -3.35
C MET A 168 -6.89 4.20 -2.02
N TRP A 169 -6.54 5.24 -1.27
CA TRP A 169 -7.34 5.67 -0.12
C TRP A 169 -8.73 6.15 -0.56
N GLY A 170 -8.80 6.90 -1.66
CA GLY A 170 -10.08 7.31 -2.26
C GLY A 170 -10.88 6.14 -2.81
N VAL A 171 -10.22 5.10 -3.33
CA VAL A 171 -10.91 3.84 -3.68
C VAL A 171 -11.46 3.17 -2.41
N GLY A 172 -10.67 3.14 -1.34
CA GLY A 172 -11.07 2.59 -0.04
C GLY A 172 -12.32 3.25 0.54
N THR A 173 -12.43 4.58 0.46
CA THR A 173 -13.59 5.32 1.01
C THR A 173 -14.89 4.99 0.28
N LEU A 174 -14.84 4.53 -0.97
CA LEU A 174 -16.00 4.12 -1.75
C LEU A 174 -16.28 2.63 -1.59
N VAL A 175 -15.28 1.79 -1.83
CA VAL A 175 -15.43 0.34 -1.87
C VAL A 175 -15.64 -0.25 -0.48
N GLY A 176 -14.94 0.28 0.54
CA GLY A 176 -15.03 -0.20 1.91
C GLY A 176 -16.46 -0.11 2.48
N PRO A 177 -17.09 1.08 2.51
CA PRO A 177 -18.44 1.23 3.02
C PRO A 177 -19.49 0.52 2.16
N ALA A 178 -19.32 0.50 0.84
CA ALA A 178 -20.23 -0.20 -0.06
C ALA A 178 -20.25 -1.71 0.23
N ALA A 179 -19.08 -2.34 0.32
CA ALA A 179 -18.97 -3.76 0.66
C ALA A 179 -19.44 -4.03 2.10
N GLY A 180 -18.94 -3.26 3.08
CA GLY A 180 -19.30 -3.43 4.49
C GLY A 180 -20.80 -3.27 4.74
N GLY A 181 -21.42 -2.26 4.14
CA GLY A 181 -22.86 -2.01 4.21
C GLY A 181 -23.69 -3.10 3.53
N ALA A 182 -23.30 -3.55 2.33
CA ALA A 182 -24.02 -4.61 1.62
C ALA A 182 -24.04 -5.93 2.42
N PHE A 183 -22.89 -6.33 2.97
CA PHE A 183 -22.80 -7.53 3.81
C PHE A 183 -23.49 -7.37 5.17
N ALA A 184 -23.45 -6.16 5.75
CA ALA A 184 -24.17 -5.82 6.97
C ALA A 184 -25.70 -5.93 6.79
N GLN A 185 -26.24 -5.49 5.65
CA GLN A 185 -27.67 -5.52 5.35
C GLN A 185 -28.23 -6.94 5.24
N ILE A 186 -27.47 -7.87 4.69
CA ILE A 186 -27.89 -9.29 4.58
C ILE A 186 -27.60 -10.10 5.86
N GLY A 187 -27.14 -9.45 6.94
CA GLY A 187 -26.82 -10.10 8.22
C GLY A 187 -25.56 -10.97 8.21
N GLN A 188 -24.80 -10.98 7.11
CA GLN A 188 -23.62 -11.84 6.93
C GLN A 188 -22.32 -11.04 7.01
N TRP A 189 -22.13 -10.29 8.10
CA TRP A 189 -20.97 -9.41 8.29
C TRP A 189 -19.63 -10.15 8.19
N ARG A 190 -19.58 -11.44 8.53
CA ARG A 190 -18.38 -12.28 8.41
C ARG A 190 -17.89 -12.38 6.96
N LEU A 191 -18.81 -12.39 5.99
CA LEU A 191 -18.48 -12.42 4.57
C LEU A 191 -17.81 -11.12 4.09
N ALA A 192 -18.01 -10.00 4.79
CA ALA A 192 -17.28 -8.76 4.49
C ALA A 192 -15.77 -8.93 4.69
N PHE A 193 -15.33 -9.70 5.68
CA PHE A 193 -13.92 -10.05 5.84
C PHE A 193 -13.49 -11.10 4.82
N ALA A 194 -14.34 -12.08 4.52
CA ALA A 194 -14.07 -13.08 3.49
C ALA A 194 -13.81 -12.45 2.10
N PHE A 195 -14.50 -11.36 1.78
CA PHE A 195 -14.33 -10.58 0.54
C PHE A 195 -12.89 -10.04 0.36
N LEU A 196 -12.16 -9.77 1.44
CA LEU A 196 -10.79 -9.28 1.37
C LEU A 196 -9.77 -10.39 1.05
N LEU A 197 -10.08 -11.64 1.37
CA LEU A 197 -9.19 -12.79 1.18
C LEU A 197 -8.82 -13.07 -0.29
N PRO A 198 -9.74 -13.07 -1.28
CA PRO A 198 -9.36 -13.24 -2.68
C PRO A 198 -8.47 -12.10 -3.20
N CYS A 199 -8.67 -10.86 -2.72
CA CYS A 199 -7.80 -9.74 -3.05
C CYS A 199 -6.39 -9.95 -2.48
N ALA A 200 -6.28 -10.38 -1.22
CA ALA A 200 -5.00 -10.71 -0.60
C ALA A 200 -4.28 -11.88 -1.32
N ALA A 201 -5.02 -12.92 -1.71
CA ALA A 201 -4.49 -14.04 -2.48
C ALA A 201 -3.97 -13.60 -3.86
N GLY A 202 -4.73 -12.76 -4.57
CA GLY A 202 -4.31 -12.18 -5.85
C GLY A 202 -3.01 -11.38 -5.71
N LEU A 203 -2.89 -10.56 -4.67
CA LEU A 203 -1.66 -9.82 -4.38
C LEU A 203 -0.49 -10.75 -4.06
N ALA A 204 -0.72 -11.81 -3.29
CA ALA A 204 0.32 -12.78 -2.96
C ALA A 204 0.83 -13.50 -4.23
N LEU A 205 -0.04 -13.79 -5.20
CA LEU A 205 0.34 -14.37 -6.48
C LEU A 205 1.13 -13.37 -7.34
N LEU A 206 0.67 -12.12 -7.45
CA LEU A 206 1.38 -11.08 -8.20
C LEU A 206 2.75 -10.75 -7.60
N LEU A 207 2.85 -10.73 -6.27
CA LEU A 207 4.10 -10.56 -5.55
C LEU A 207 5.14 -11.63 -5.96
N ARG A 208 4.69 -12.84 -6.31
CA ARG A 208 5.60 -13.90 -6.76
C ARG A 208 6.30 -13.59 -8.08
N GLY A 209 5.66 -12.83 -8.97
CA GLY A 209 6.22 -12.41 -10.25
C GLY A 209 6.83 -10.99 -10.25
N ALA A 210 6.43 -10.12 -9.33
CA ALA A 210 6.78 -8.70 -9.37
C ALA A 210 8.18 -8.35 -8.86
N LEU A 211 8.67 -9.02 -7.81
CA LEU A 211 9.93 -8.66 -7.16
C LEU A 211 10.97 -9.75 -7.33
N PRO A 212 12.19 -9.48 -7.83
CA PRO A 212 13.26 -10.47 -7.81
C PRO A 212 13.47 -11.00 -6.37
N GLY A 213 13.52 -12.32 -6.20
CA GLY A 213 13.86 -12.93 -4.92
C GLY A 213 15.25 -12.48 -4.47
N ALA A 214 15.46 -12.30 -3.17
CA ALA A 214 16.77 -11.98 -2.62
C ALA A 214 17.76 -13.07 -3.06
N GLY A 215 18.66 -12.74 -3.98
CA GLY A 215 19.80 -13.59 -4.32
C GLY A 215 20.71 -13.73 -3.09
N PRO A 216 21.40 -14.87 -2.92
CA PRO A 216 22.30 -15.09 -1.79
C PRO A 216 23.35 -13.98 -1.76
N ARG A 217 23.40 -13.24 -0.65
CA ARG A 217 24.48 -12.30 -0.37
C ARG A 217 25.72 -13.15 -0.05
N SER A 218 26.63 -13.27 -1.01
CA SER A 218 27.99 -13.78 -0.82
C SER A 218 28.83 -12.78 -0.02
#